data_AF-A0A0G1FQH3-F1
#
_entry.id   AF-A0A0G1FQH3-F1
#
_cell.length_a   1.000
_cell.length_b   1.000
_cell.length_c   1.000
_cell.angle_alpha   90.00
_cell.angle_beta   90.00
_cell.angle_gamma   90.00
#
_symmetry.space_group_name_H-M   'P 1'
#
loop_
_entity.id
_entity.type
_entity.pdbx_description
1 polymer ?
#
loop_
_entity_poly.entity_id
_entity_poly.type
_entity_poly.pdbx_seq_one_letter_code
_entity_poly.pdbx_strand_id
1 'polypeptide(L)'
;MGRRIKDKVKMKNKGFTLIELLVVIAIIGLLATIVMVSLNTARVKARDTKRKADIKQIATALSLSYDKDGSYTQPENMCTDTSYGGFGGCGAAGGTGDWDANSDLRDLITDKFLSALPKDPTNNATYYYSYEPWNAGEGGYTLAGQAYNLCATLEQGGTFCIRQR
;
A
#
# COMPACT_ATOMS: atom_id res chain seq x y z
N MET A 1 -27.89 -67.56 51.87
CA MET A 1 -27.04 -67.30 50.67
C MET A 1 -27.53 -66.01 50.01
N GLY A 2 -26.85 -64.87 50.25
CA GLY A 2 -27.35 -63.54 49.92
C GLY A 2 -27.11 -63.12 48.46
N ARG A 3 -28.15 -62.64 47.79
CA ARG A 3 -28.08 -62.09 46.41
C ARG A 3 -27.76 -60.59 46.48
N ARG A 4 -26.55 -60.21 46.04
CA ARG A 4 -26.10 -58.81 45.93
C ARG A 4 -26.55 -58.24 44.59
N ILE A 5 -27.56 -57.36 44.60
CA ILE A 5 -28.05 -56.66 43.41
C ILE A 5 -26.99 -55.60 43.03
N LYS A 6 -26.44 -55.71 41.82
CA LYS A 6 -25.53 -54.71 41.24
C LYS A 6 -26.37 -53.74 40.42
N ASP A 7 -26.69 -52.58 40.97
CA ASP A 7 -27.34 -51.52 40.22
C ASP A 7 -26.33 -50.91 39.23
N LYS A 8 -26.52 -51.19 37.94
CA LYS A 8 -25.75 -50.55 36.87
C LYS A 8 -26.27 -49.12 36.68
N VAL A 9 -25.50 -48.14 37.15
CA VAL A 9 -25.72 -46.72 36.84
C VAL A 9 -25.58 -46.51 35.34
N LYS A 10 -26.70 -46.30 34.62
CA LYS A 10 -26.69 -45.91 33.20
C LYS A 10 -26.32 -44.43 33.10
N MET A 11 -25.12 -44.15 32.61
CA MET A 11 -24.73 -42.80 32.18
C MET A 11 -25.61 -42.40 30.98
N LYS A 12 -26.48 -41.40 31.15
CA LYS A 12 -27.27 -40.85 30.05
C LYS A 12 -26.35 -40.00 29.18
N ASN A 13 -25.99 -40.49 27.99
CA ASN A 13 -25.36 -39.69 26.96
C ASN A 13 -26.35 -38.59 26.53
N LYS A 14 -26.05 -37.34 26.88
CA LYS A 14 -26.83 -36.18 26.41
C LYS A 14 -26.41 -35.90 24.97
N GLY A 15 -27.33 -36.06 24.03
CA GLY A 15 -27.15 -35.62 22.64
C GLY A 15 -27.44 -34.13 22.51
N PHE A 16 -26.75 -33.46 21.57
CA PHE A 16 -27.09 -32.10 21.16
C PHE A 16 -28.48 -32.08 20.51
N THR A 17 -29.26 -31.05 20.82
CA THR A 17 -30.53 -30.80 20.14
C THR A 17 -30.30 -30.06 18.82
N LEU A 18 -31.17 -30.28 17.83
CA LEU A 18 -31.11 -29.58 16.54
C LEU A 18 -31.22 -28.06 16.70
N ILE A 19 -31.99 -27.59 17.70
CA ILE A 19 -32.16 -26.18 17.98
C ILE A 19 -30.87 -25.55 18.55
N GLU A 20 -30.13 -26.26 19.40
CA GLU A 20 -28.84 -25.79 19.92
C GLU A 20 -27.83 -25.59 18.77
N LEU A 21 -27.77 -26.53 17.83
CA LEU A 21 -26.89 -26.39 16.67
C LEU A 21 -27.32 -25.23 15.76
N LEU A 22 -28.63 -25.05 15.57
CA LEU A 22 -29.18 -23.97 14.74
C LEU A 22 -28.86 -22.59 15.30
N VAL A 23 -28.97 -22.40 16.62
CA VAL A 23 -28.64 -21.11 17.26
C VAL A 23 -27.15 -20.79 17.13
N VAL A 24 -26.28 -21.80 17.23
CA VAL A 24 -24.83 -21.61 17.10
C VAL A 24 -24.43 -21.12 15.72
N ILE A 25 -24.93 -21.76 14.66
CA ILE A 25 -24.62 -21.31 13.29
C ILE A 25 -25.20 -19.92 12.99
N ALA A 26 -26.36 -19.59 13.59
CA ALA A 26 -26.95 -18.27 13.47
C ALA A 26 -26.05 -17.18 14.11
N ILE A 27 -25.50 -17.44 15.30
CA ILE A 27 -24.59 -16.50 15.97
C ILE A 27 -23.27 -16.39 15.21
N ILE A 28 -22.69 -17.50 14.73
CA ILE A 28 -21.46 -17.49 13.93
C ILE A 28 -21.67 -16.67 12.65
N GLY A 29 -22.80 -16.87 11.96
CA GLY A 29 -23.15 -16.11 10.76
C GLY A 29 -23.24 -14.60 11.04
N LEU A 30 -23.89 -14.20 12.12
CA LEU A 30 -23.98 -12.80 12.53
C LEU A 30 -22.59 -12.20 12.80
N LEU A 31 -21.77 -12.87 13.62
CA LEU A 31 -20.43 -12.38 13.95
C LEU A 31 -19.52 -12.31 12.72
N ALA A 32 -19.60 -13.28 11.81
CA ALA A 32 -18.79 -13.32 10.59
C ALA A 32 -19.02 -12.08 9.70
N THR A 33 -20.27 -11.63 9.57
CA THR A 33 -20.59 -10.45 8.74
C THR A 33 -19.97 -9.15 9.30
N ILE A 34 -20.04 -8.94 10.62
CA ILE A 34 -19.46 -7.76 11.28
C ILE A 34 -17.94 -7.75 11.12
N VAL A 35 -17.30 -8.91 11.28
CA VAL A 35 -15.85 -9.06 11.10
C VAL A 35 -15.42 -8.77 9.67
N MET A 36 -16.21 -9.17 8.67
CA MET A 36 -15.87 -8.95 7.27
C MET A 36 -15.80 -7.45 6.91
N VAL A 37 -16.76 -6.65 7.37
CA VAL A 37 -16.79 -5.20 7.12
C VAL A 37 -15.62 -4.49 7.79
N SER A 38 -15.30 -4.85 9.04
CA SER A 38 -14.19 -4.25 9.77
C SER A 38 -12.83 -4.59 9.16
N LEU A 39 -12.66 -5.84 8.69
CA LEU A 39 -11.43 -6.28 8.04
C LEU A 39 -11.15 -5.54 6.72
N ASN A 40 -12.18 -5.29 5.90
CA ASN A 40 -12.01 -4.55 4.66
C ASN A 40 -11.51 -3.12 4.91
N THR A 41 -12.08 -2.43 5.90
CA THR A 41 -11.65 -1.09 6.31
C THR A 41 -10.21 -1.10 6.85
N ALA A 42 -9.85 -2.11 7.65
CA ALA A 42 -8.49 -2.25 8.17
C ALA A 42 -7.46 -2.48 7.06
N ARG A 43 -7.78 -3.29 6.04
CA ARG A 43 -6.91 -3.53 4.87
C ARG A 43 -6.66 -2.26 4.08
N VAL A 44 -7.70 -1.45 3.85
CA VAL A 44 -7.57 -0.13 3.18
C VAL A 44 -6.61 0.78 3.95
N LYS A 45 -6.81 0.92 5.27
CA LYS A 45 -5.92 1.72 6.14
C LYS A 45 -4.48 1.22 6.13
N ALA A 46 -4.27 -0.09 6.13
CA ALA A 46 -2.95 -0.68 6.07
C ALA A 46 -2.24 -0.37 4.75
N ARG A 47 -2.94 -0.45 3.62
CA ARG A 47 -2.39 -0.07 2.30
C ARG A 47 -2.01 1.42 2.27
N ASP A 48 -2.88 2.31 2.76
CA ASP A 48 -2.56 3.75 2.80
C ASP A 48 -1.39 4.08 3.74
N THR A 49 -1.27 3.37 4.85
CA THR A 49 -0.12 3.50 5.75
C THR A 49 1.17 3.08 5.05
N LYS A 50 1.11 1.97 4.30
CA LYS A 50 2.22 1.51 3.46
C LYS A 50 2.59 2.55 2.40
N ARG A 51 1.62 3.08 1.64
CA ARG A 51 1.87 4.15 0.65
C ARG A 51 2.60 5.35 1.25
N LYS A 52 2.15 5.83 2.41
CA LYS A 52 2.80 6.95 3.10
C LYS A 52 4.23 6.63 3.54
N ALA A 53 4.48 5.40 4.01
CA ALA A 53 5.82 4.96 4.39
C ALA A 53 6.74 4.87 3.16
N ASP A 54 6.23 4.30 2.06
CA ASP A 54 6.93 4.16 0.79
C ASP A 54 7.34 5.54 0.22
N ILE A 55 6.43 6.52 0.21
CA ILE A 55 6.74 7.91 -0.21
C ILE A 55 7.79 8.57 0.68
N LYS A 56 7.74 8.37 2.00
CA LYS A 56 8.76 8.89 2.92
C LYS A 56 10.13 8.26 2.66
N GLN A 57 10.17 6.95 2.40
CA GLN A 57 11.41 6.23 2.12
C GLN A 57 12.08 6.77 0.85
N ILE A 58 11.30 6.97 -0.22
CA ILE A 58 11.82 7.57 -1.46
C ILE A 58 12.28 9.01 -1.21
N ALA A 59 11.51 9.83 -0.48
CA ALA A 59 11.89 11.20 -0.16
C ALA A 59 13.22 11.28 0.60
N THR A 60 13.45 10.38 1.58
CA THR A 60 14.74 10.29 2.27
C THR A 60 15.88 9.92 1.32
N ALA A 61 15.67 8.96 0.42
CA ALA A 61 16.68 8.59 -0.57
C ALA A 61 16.99 9.74 -1.54
N LEU A 62 15.97 10.50 -1.96
CA LEU A 62 16.13 11.70 -2.78
C LEU A 62 16.96 12.77 -2.07
N SER A 63 16.73 13.02 -0.77
CA SER A 63 17.55 13.95 0.01
C SER A 63 19.02 13.49 0.08
N LEU A 64 19.28 12.20 0.28
CA LEU A 64 20.65 11.68 0.30
C LEU A 64 21.34 11.77 -1.07
N SER A 65 20.61 11.54 -2.16
CA SER A 65 21.12 11.75 -3.52
C SER A 65 21.44 13.22 -3.79
N TYR A 66 20.57 14.14 -3.33
CA TYR A 66 20.84 15.58 -3.43
C TYR A 66 22.10 15.99 -2.67
N ASP A 67 22.31 15.47 -1.46
CA ASP A 67 23.53 15.75 -0.68
C ASP A 67 24.81 15.29 -1.38
N LYS A 68 24.72 14.24 -2.21
CA LYS A 68 25.83 13.70 -2.99
C LYS A 68 26.08 14.49 -4.28
N ASP A 69 25.02 14.71 -5.07
CA ASP A 69 25.13 15.16 -6.46
C ASP A 69 24.76 16.63 -6.65
N GLY A 70 24.19 17.29 -5.63
CA GLY A 70 23.74 18.69 -5.67
C GLY A 70 22.45 18.91 -6.46
N SER A 71 21.81 17.85 -6.92
CA SER A 71 20.55 17.86 -7.65
C SER A 71 19.75 16.59 -7.42
N TYR A 72 18.43 16.69 -7.43
CA TYR A 72 17.53 15.54 -7.52
C TYR A 72 17.59 14.91 -8.90
N THR A 73 17.30 13.61 -8.96
CA THR A 73 17.16 12.90 -10.23
C THR A 73 16.11 13.60 -11.12
N GLN A 74 16.47 13.77 -12.38
CA GLN A 74 15.61 14.43 -13.34
C GLN A 74 15.13 13.43 -14.36
N PRO A 75 13.81 13.25 -14.49
CA PRO A 75 13.29 12.48 -15.57
C PRO A 75 13.60 13.08 -16.93
N GLU A 76 13.87 12.20 -17.91
CA GLU A 76 13.96 12.59 -19.32
C GLU A 76 12.64 13.22 -19.81
N ASN A 77 11.53 12.89 -19.14
CA ASN A 77 10.21 13.48 -19.32
C ASN A 77 9.86 14.41 -18.15
N MET A 78 8.94 15.37 -18.30
CA MET A 78 8.60 16.35 -17.23
C MET A 78 8.05 15.72 -15.93
N CYS A 79 7.72 14.42 -15.94
CA CYS A 79 7.25 13.64 -14.79
C CYS A 79 7.26 12.13 -15.11
N THR A 80 7.31 11.30 -14.05
CA THR A 80 7.23 9.84 -14.11
C THR A 80 6.24 9.31 -13.06
N ASP A 81 5.45 8.29 -13.42
CA ASP A 81 4.45 7.70 -12.52
C ASP A 81 4.40 6.17 -12.63
N THR A 82 3.87 5.53 -11.59
CA THR A 82 3.72 4.07 -11.51
C THR A 82 2.38 3.58 -12.04
N SER A 83 1.51 4.44 -12.55
CA SER A 83 0.14 4.09 -12.94
C SER A 83 0.14 3.20 -14.17
N TYR A 84 -0.89 2.34 -14.25
CA TYR A 84 -1.11 1.55 -15.45
C TYR A 84 -1.70 2.43 -16.56
N GLY A 85 -0.90 2.77 -17.56
CA GLY A 85 -1.33 3.53 -18.75
C GLY A 85 -0.87 4.98 -18.83
N GLY A 86 -0.20 5.52 -17.79
CA GLY A 86 0.36 6.87 -17.75
C GLY A 86 -0.71 7.95 -17.61
N PHE A 87 -0.53 8.87 -16.65
CA PHE A 87 -1.45 10.00 -16.50
C PHE A 87 -0.85 11.27 -17.10
N GLY A 88 -1.67 12.04 -17.82
CA GLY A 88 -1.43 13.48 -18.03
C GLY A 88 -0.19 13.90 -18.82
N GLY A 89 0.42 13.01 -19.61
CA GLY A 89 1.66 13.32 -20.34
C GLY A 89 2.94 13.02 -19.55
N CYS A 90 2.83 12.51 -18.33
CA CYS A 90 3.92 11.78 -17.68
C CYS A 90 4.07 10.45 -18.43
N GLY A 91 5.30 10.12 -18.86
CA GLY A 91 5.56 8.83 -19.47
C GLY A 91 5.24 7.76 -18.44
N ALA A 92 4.27 6.88 -18.74
CA ALA A 92 4.10 5.67 -17.95
C ALA A 92 5.44 4.95 -17.93
N ALA A 93 5.82 4.41 -16.78
CA ALA A 93 6.90 3.46 -16.65
C ALA A 93 6.60 2.18 -17.50
N GLY A 94 6.86 2.28 -18.81
CA GLY A 94 6.88 1.19 -19.79
C GLY A 94 5.59 0.40 -19.94
N GLY A 95 4.44 0.93 -19.49
CA GLY A 95 3.16 0.23 -19.51
C GLY A 95 3.07 -0.94 -18.52
N THR A 96 4.05 -1.10 -17.62
CA THR A 96 4.08 -2.20 -16.63
C THR A 96 3.34 -1.87 -15.35
N GLY A 97 3.04 -0.57 -15.14
CA GLY A 97 2.29 -0.10 -13.98
C GLY A 97 3.03 -0.36 -12.68
N ASP A 98 4.31 0.02 -12.60
CA ASP A 98 5.20 0.13 -11.44
C ASP A 98 6.40 1.01 -11.82
N TRP A 99 7.27 1.41 -10.87
CA TRP A 99 8.57 1.99 -11.23
C TRP A 99 9.36 0.99 -12.10
N ASP A 100 9.56 1.30 -13.37
CA ASP A 100 10.17 0.37 -14.33
C ASP A 100 11.64 0.74 -14.62
N ALA A 101 12.21 0.04 -15.60
CA ALA A 101 13.58 0.23 -16.06
C ALA A 101 13.88 1.65 -16.57
N ASN A 102 12.85 2.41 -16.95
CA ASN A 102 12.91 3.77 -17.47
C ASN A 102 12.49 4.81 -16.42
N SER A 103 12.23 4.40 -15.18
CA SER A 103 11.95 5.33 -14.11
C SER A 103 13.23 6.03 -13.67
N ASP A 104 13.13 7.33 -13.51
CA ASP A 104 14.26 8.21 -13.24
C ASP A 104 14.69 8.13 -11.77
N LEU A 105 13.82 7.54 -10.93
CA LEU A 105 14.16 7.14 -9.56
C LEU A 105 15.09 5.92 -9.51
N ARG A 106 15.45 5.28 -10.64
CA ARG A 106 16.38 4.14 -10.64
C ARG A 106 17.78 4.50 -10.19
N ASP A 107 18.21 5.74 -10.35
CA ASP A 107 19.50 6.20 -9.85
C ASP A 107 19.61 6.04 -8.35
N LEU A 108 18.49 6.12 -7.62
CA LEU A 108 18.45 5.83 -6.18
C LEU A 108 18.82 4.37 -5.86
N ILE A 109 18.56 3.43 -6.76
CA ILE A 109 18.98 2.03 -6.62
C ILE A 109 20.45 1.89 -7.05
N THR A 110 20.81 2.46 -8.21
CA THR A 110 22.16 2.37 -8.77
C THR A 110 23.20 2.94 -7.80
N ASP A 111 22.87 4.06 -7.15
CA ASP A 111 23.70 4.73 -6.15
C ASP A 111 23.55 4.15 -4.73
N LYS A 112 22.76 3.09 -4.57
CA LYS A 112 22.57 2.33 -3.31
C LYS A 112 21.90 3.13 -2.18
N PHE A 113 21.13 4.17 -2.51
CA PHE A 113 20.25 4.83 -1.54
C PHE A 113 19.02 3.98 -1.21
N LEU A 114 18.60 3.12 -2.15
CA LEU A 114 17.52 2.13 -1.98
C LEU A 114 17.95 0.75 -2.49
N SER A 115 17.45 -0.31 -1.85
CA SER A 115 17.64 -1.69 -2.32
C SER A 115 16.65 -2.07 -3.44
N ALA A 116 15.47 -1.45 -3.44
CA ALA A 116 14.45 -1.54 -4.47
C ALA A 116 13.50 -0.35 -4.35
N LEU A 117 12.88 0.05 -5.46
CA LEU A 117 11.83 1.05 -5.43
C LEU A 117 10.52 0.44 -4.89
N PRO A 118 9.82 1.12 -3.97
CA PRO A 118 8.55 0.61 -3.44
C PRO A 118 7.47 0.45 -4.51
N LYS A 119 6.76 -0.68 -4.45
CA LYS A 119 5.61 -0.98 -5.31
C LYS A 119 4.29 -0.71 -4.60
N ASP A 120 3.35 -0.04 -5.27
CA ASP A 120 2.02 0.18 -4.72
C ASP A 120 1.29 -1.16 -4.48
N PRO A 121 0.63 -1.35 -3.33
CA PRO A 121 -0.05 -2.62 -3.03
C PRO A 121 -1.15 -3.02 -4.00
N THR A 122 -1.78 -2.04 -4.67
CA THR A 122 -2.88 -2.26 -5.60
C THR A 122 -2.45 -1.94 -7.03
N ASN A 123 -1.68 -0.87 -7.20
CA ASN A 123 -1.22 -0.23 -8.43
C ASN A 123 -2.18 -0.31 -9.64
N ASN A 124 -2.88 0.78 -9.93
CA ASN A 124 -3.77 0.89 -11.07
C ASN A 124 -3.90 2.35 -11.55
N ALA A 125 -4.84 2.62 -12.47
CA ALA A 125 -5.07 3.97 -12.98
C ALA A 125 -5.53 4.99 -11.91
N THR A 126 -5.96 4.55 -10.73
CA THR A 126 -6.46 5.39 -9.62
C THR A 126 -5.47 5.48 -8.47
N TYR A 127 -4.87 4.36 -8.08
CA TYR A 127 -3.94 4.26 -6.95
C TYR A 127 -2.54 3.98 -7.48
N TYR A 128 -1.69 5.00 -7.45
CA TYR A 128 -0.33 4.95 -7.97
C TYR A 128 0.56 5.96 -7.22
N TYR A 129 1.86 5.88 -7.47
CA TYR A 129 2.85 6.86 -7.05
C TYR A 129 3.27 7.73 -8.24
N SER A 130 3.52 9.01 -7.99
CA SER A 130 4.04 9.92 -9.00
C SER A 130 5.22 10.71 -8.46
N TYR A 131 6.17 10.98 -9.36
CA TYR A 131 7.32 11.82 -9.12
C TYR A 131 7.42 12.87 -10.23
N GLU A 132 7.36 14.13 -9.83
CA GLU A 132 7.44 15.26 -10.74
C GLU A 132 8.61 16.13 -10.29
N PRO A 133 9.73 16.22 -11.04
CA PRO A 133 10.72 17.25 -10.79
C PRO A 133 10.05 18.61 -11.01
N TRP A 134 10.17 19.48 -10.02
CA TRP A 134 9.62 20.82 -10.14
C TRP A 134 10.72 21.74 -10.66
N ASN A 135 10.51 22.30 -11.85
CA ASN A 135 11.36 23.36 -12.37
C ASN A 135 10.93 24.70 -11.76
N ALA A 136 11.39 24.99 -10.53
CA ALA A 136 11.11 26.27 -9.88
C ALA A 136 12.07 27.32 -10.44
N GLY A 137 11.83 27.76 -11.67
CA GLY A 137 12.40 29.00 -12.17
C GLY A 137 11.41 30.14 -11.96
N GLU A 138 11.67 31.06 -11.03
CA GLU A 138 11.09 32.40 -11.16
C GLU A 138 11.67 33.04 -12.44
N GLY A 139 10.81 33.39 -13.40
CA GLY A 139 11.23 34.13 -14.60
C GLY A 139 11.67 33.31 -15.81
N GLY A 140 11.36 32.01 -15.89
CA GLY A 140 11.55 31.22 -17.12
C GLY A 140 12.98 30.70 -17.36
N TYR A 141 13.85 30.73 -16.35
CA TYR A 141 15.13 30.03 -16.35
C TYR A 141 15.08 28.82 -15.42
N THR A 142 15.26 27.63 -15.97
CA THR A 142 15.09 26.32 -15.31
C THR A 142 16.34 25.93 -14.53
N LEU A 143 16.29 25.97 -13.19
CA LEU A 143 17.21 25.17 -12.38
C LEU A 143 16.59 23.78 -12.22
N ALA A 144 16.79 22.96 -13.24
CA ALA A 144 16.26 21.61 -13.23
C ALA A 144 16.88 20.81 -12.07
N GLY A 145 16.10 19.95 -11.42
CA GLY A 145 16.57 19.08 -10.33
C GLY A 145 16.82 19.76 -9.00
N GLN A 146 16.30 20.97 -8.77
CA GLN A 146 16.39 21.64 -7.45
C GLN A 146 15.16 21.42 -6.57
N ALA A 147 14.03 21.03 -7.17
CA ALA A 147 12.78 20.81 -6.45
C ALA A 147 12.06 19.59 -7.02
N TYR A 148 11.16 19.01 -6.21
CA TYR A 148 10.33 17.88 -6.63
C TYR A 148 8.99 17.84 -5.89
N ASN A 149 8.04 17.13 -6.49
CA ASN A 149 6.76 16.75 -5.93
C ASN A 149 6.60 15.23 -6.04
N LEU A 150 6.59 14.54 -4.90
CA LEU A 150 6.46 13.09 -4.82
C LEU A 150 5.14 12.75 -4.12
N CYS A 151 4.25 12.02 -4.79
CA CYS A 151 2.88 11.82 -4.35
C CYS A 151 2.43 10.35 -4.39
N ALA A 152 1.47 10.01 -3.52
CA ALA A 152 0.70 8.77 -3.57
C ALA A 152 -0.80 9.05 -3.41
N THR A 153 -1.64 8.44 -4.26
CA THR A 153 -3.09 8.51 -4.10
C THR A 153 -3.57 7.51 -3.04
N LEU A 154 -4.38 7.97 -2.09
CA LEU A 154 -4.87 7.16 -0.98
C LEU A 154 -6.26 6.59 -1.24
N GLU A 155 -6.50 5.36 -0.77
CA GLU A 155 -7.79 4.69 -0.91
C GLU A 155 -8.87 5.28 0.00
N GLN A 156 -8.49 5.87 1.14
CA GLN A 156 -9.41 6.63 1.98
C GLN A 156 -9.72 8.04 1.44
N GLY A 157 -9.15 8.41 0.30
CA GLY A 157 -9.35 9.70 -0.35
C GLY A 157 -8.16 10.65 -0.19
N GLY A 158 -8.01 11.52 -1.18
CA GLY A 158 -6.94 12.51 -1.28
C GLY A 158 -5.60 11.93 -1.75
N THR A 159 -4.60 12.80 -1.79
CA THR A 159 -3.24 12.48 -2.21
C THR A 159 -2.29 12.89 -1.10
N PHE A 160 -1.36 12.01 -0.75
CA PHE A 160 -0.27 12.32 0.16
C PHE A 160 0.96 12.69 -0.65
N CYS A 161 1.42 13.94 -0.52
CA CYS A 161 2.58 14.44 -1.25
C CYS A 161 3.67 14.95 -0.29
N ILE A 162 4.92 14.70 -0.65
CA ILE A 162 6.10 15.37 -0.10
C ILE A 162 6.65 16.27 -1.19
N ARG A 163 6.84 17.54 -0.85
CA ARG A 163 7.36 18.56 -1.76
C ARG A 163 8.62 19.15 -1.17
N GLN A 164 9.63 19.29 -2.01
CA GLN A 164 10.86 19.99 -1.67
C GLN A 164 11.02 21.15 -2.66
N ARG A 165 11.28 22.34 -2.13
CA ARG A 165 11.53 23.59 -2.88
C ARG A 165 12.96 24.04 -2.66
#